data_AF-A0A7R7ZI49-F1
#
_entry.id   AF-A0A7R7ZI49-F1
#
_cell.length_a   1.000
_cell.length_b   1.000
_cell.length_c   1.000
_cell.angle_alpha   90.00
_cell.angle_beta   90.00
_cell.angle_gamma   90.00
#
_symmetry.space_group_name_H-M   'P 1'
#
loop_
_entity.id
_entity.type
_entity.pdbx_description
1 polymer ?
#
loop_
_entity_poly.entity_id
_entity_poly.type
_entity_poly.pdbx_seq_one_letter_code
_entity_poly.pdbx_strand_id
1 'polypeptide(L)'
;MASPSLLDVEQRNRLPTLYEVLSRRTLAPVDLFSFYIYMRDQQRSVDYLDFWLDVSQHMSLCRHYVRELRRSVLVATPELEKAESKGSSAAVLDNMDTMGDIPLVEAGPSNTRNDLPDEKDADQRLSAFLRLDGHNTNGNTTEASHETNHHERSASDEQARESSETRDISNSPGHTVARADIRASAEKVLYTYLLPGAEREIVLPDEMVSTIINLVEDDGRDDPEVFDPAKDYVFQAMERDAFPGFLQAKALGNLVPLSIVFRLAFALISFGGGFWGAFYVVLRPKPRHIRCWIILPFVVAVYFIITYQYKLDPVMALLGYSEYTFMNWAPIREPYVRKLLNKRSTSVLFIGAFIAAALSVLFIFVPGTSL
;
A
#
# COMPACT_ATOMS: atom_id res chain seq x y z
N MET A 1 33.26 -7.33 -8.63
CA MET A 1 32.39 -7.62 -7.48
C MET A 1 30.98 -7.26 -7.91
N ALA A 2 30.16 -8.27 -8.18
CA ALA A 2 28.81 -8.07 -8.68
C ALA A 2 27.91 -7.61 -7.52
N SER A 3 27.18 -6.52 -7.76
CA SER A 3 26.13 -6.00 -6.89
C SER A 3 25.04 -7.07 -6.66
N PRO A 4 24.58 -7.27 -5.42
CA PRO A 4 23.49 -8.21 -5.16
C PRO A 4 22.21 -7.63 -5.77
N SER A 5 21.66 -8.33 -6.75
CA SER A 5 20.33 -8.07 -7.30
C SER A 5 19.27 -8.22 -6.20
N LEU A 6 18.23 -7.38 -6.27
CA LEU A 6 16.97 -7.33 -5.50
C LEU A 6 16.13 -8.64 -5.46
N LEU A 7 16.76 -9.81 -5.44
CA LEU A 7 16.11 -11.12 -5.54
C LEU A 7 16.23 -11.99 -4.28
N ASP A 8 16.94 -11.54 -3.25
CA ASP A 8 16.77 -12.11 -1.92
C ASP A 8 15.57 -11.44 -1.24
N VAL A 9 14.37 -11.70 -1.79
CA VAL A 9 13.16 -11.72 -0.96
C VAL A 9 13.38 -12.88 -0.01
N GLU A 10 14.06 -12.58 1.09
CA GLU A 10 14.35 -13.47 2.19
C GLU A 10 13.13 -14.34 2.44
N GLN A 11 13.24 -15.65 2.26
CA GLN A 11 12.09 -16.52 2.16
C GLN A 11 11.41 -16.60 3.54
N ARG A 12 10.45 -15.69 3.77
CA ARG A 12 9.80 -15.49 5.07
C ARG A 12 8.98 -16.73 5.42
N ASN A 13 9.25 -17.32 6.59
CA ASN A 13 8.45 -18.40 7.16
C ASN A 13 7.31 -17.88 8.05
N ARG A 14 6.83 -16.66 7.81
CA ARG A 14 5.81 -15.98 8.60
C ARG A 14 4.84 -15.20 7.69
N LEU A 15 3.71 -14.81 8.25
CA LEU A 15 2.81 -13.85 7.60
C LEU A 15 3.47 -12.47 7.52
N PRO A 16 3.22 -11.69 6.45
CA PRO A 16 3.81 -10.37 6.31
C PRO A 16 3.21 -9.38 7.32
N THR A 17 3.96 -8.33 7.64
CA THR A 17 3.47 -7.21 8.44
C THR A 17 2.81 -6.15 7.57
N LEU A 18 2.01 -5.25 8.15
CA LEU A 18 1.38 -4.17 7.38
C LEU A 18 2.45 -3.30 6.71
N TYR A 19 3.53 -2.97 7.42
CA TYR A 19 4.63 -2.21 6.86
C TYR A 19 5.27 -2.90 5.64
N GLU A 20 5.46 -4.23 5.67
CA GLU A 20 6.00 -4.96 4.51
C GLU A 20 5.07 -4.89 3.28
N VAL A 21 3.76 -4.91 3.51
CA VAL A 21 2.75 -4.77 2.45
C VAL A 21 2.77 -3.35 1.87
N LEU A 22 2.80 -2.33 2.74
CA LEU A 22 2.83 -0.92 2.33
C LEU A 22 4.13 -0.55 1.60
N SER A 23 5.26 -1.09 2.03
CA SER A 23 6.57 -0.94 1.36
C SER A 23 6.76 -1.82 0.12
N ARG A 24 5.69 -2.42 -0.40
CA ARG A 24 5.67 -3.24 -1.62
C ARG A 24 6.67 -4.41 -1.59
N ARG A 25 7.00 -4.93 -0.41
CA ARG A 25 7.94 -6.07 -0.22
C ARG A 25 7.25 -7.43 -0.28
N THR A 26 5.96 -7.49 -0.58
CA THR A 26 5.14 -8.71 -0.59
C THR A 26 4.54 -8.98 -1.96
N LEU A 27 4.19 -10.24 -2.23
CA LEU A 27 3.61 -10.66 -3.50
C LEU A 27 2.13 -11.07 -3.35
N ALA A 28 1.43 -11.12 -4.49
CA ALA A 28 0.04 -11.58 -4.55
C ALA A 28 -0.13 -12.96 -3.88
N PRO A 29 -1.21 -13.18 -3.10
CA PRO A 29 -2.39 -12.34 -2.91
C PRO A 29 -2.33 -11.37 -1.71
N VAL A 30 -1.15 -11.14 -1.13
CA VAL A 30 -0.96 -10.33 0.09
C VAL A 30 -0.08 -9.11 -0.21
N ASP A 31 -0.31 -8.48 -1.36
CA ASP A 31 0.38 -7.28 -1.84
C ASP A 31 -0.43 -6.00 -1.56
N LEU A 32 0.20 -4.83 -1.75
CA LEU A 32 -0.42 -3.52 -1.57
C LEU A 32 -1.70 -3.38 -2.40
N PHE A 33 -1.69 -3.87 -3.63
CA PHE A 33 -2.86 -3.79 -4.51
C PHE A 33 -4.03 -4.65 -3.99
N SER A 34 -3.76 -5.87 -3.50
CA SER A 34 -4.80 -6.67 -2.82
C SER A 34 -5.33 -5.98 -1.57
N PHE A 35 -4.46 -5.33 -0.80
CA PHE A 35 -4.84 -4.61 0.40
C PHE A 35 -5.72 -3.40 0.07
N TYR A 36 -5.38 -2.64 -0.97
CA TYR A 36 -6.19 -1.53 -1.47
C TYR A 36 -7.62 -1.97 -1.82
N ILE A 37 -7.76 -3.06 -2.58
CA ILE A 37 -9.08 -3.60 -2.94
C ILE A 37 -9.84 -4.06 -1.70
N TYR A 38 -9.16 -4.67 -0.73
CA TYR A 38 -9.77 -5.08 0.52
C TYR A 38 -10.30 -3.88 1.32
N MET A 39 -9.50 -2.81 1.44
CA MET A 39 -9.87 -1.58 2.14
C MET A 39 -11.07 -0.89 1.46
N ARG A 40 -11.09 -0.87 0.13
CA ARG A 40 -12.18 -0.29 -0.66
C ARG A 40 -13.48 -1.09 -0.59
N ASP A 41 -13.41 -2.40 -0.84
CA ASP A 41 -14.61 -3.22 -1.07
C ASP A 41 -15.18 -3.82 0.22
N GLN A 42 -14.32 -4.16 1.20
CA GLN A 42 -14.74 -4.86 2.43
C GLN A 42 -14.82 -3.94 3.64
N GLN A 43 -13.76 -3.18 3.91
CA GLN A 43 -13.71 -2.29 5.08
C GLN A 43 -14.37 -0.92 4.82
N ARG A 44 -14.50 -0.51 3.55
CA ARG A 44 -15.00 0.81 3.12
C ARG A 44 -14.28 1.98 3.82
N SER A 45 -12.97 1.82 4.00
CA SER A 45 -12.11 2.78 4.70
C SER A 45 -10.84 3.06 3.90
N VAL A 46 -10.95 3.05 2.57
CA VAL A 46 -9.81 3.26 1.65
C VAL A 46 -9.13 4.61 1.88
N ASP A 47 -9.86 5.61 2.36
CA ASP A 47 -9.34 6.96 2.63
C ASP A 47 -8.17 6.97 3.62
N TYR A 48 -8.16 6.05 4.60
CA TYR A 48 -7.03 5.88 5.52
C TYR A 48 -5.76 5.40 4.79
N LEU A 49 -5.92 4.48 3.84
CA LEU A 49 -4.80 3.98 3.06
C LEU A 49 -4.30 5.05 2.08
N ASP A 50 -5.22 5.74 1.41
CA ASP A 50 -4.90 6.83 0.48
C ASP A 50 -4.19 7.98 1.20
N PHE A 51 -4.69 8.40 2.37
CA PHE A 51 -4.02 9.38 3.23
C PHE A 51 -2.59 8.94 3.57
N TRP A 52 -2.41 7.69 4.03
CA TRP A 52 -1.09 7.18 4.40
C TRP A 52 -0.12 7.16 3.21
N LEU A 53 -0.60 6.78 2.01
CA LEU A 53 0.18 6.78 0.78
C LEU A 53 0.52 8.20 0.32
N ASP A 54 -0.42 9.13 0.37
CA ASP A 54 -0.23 10.53 -0.02
C ASP A 54 0.76 11.25 0.91
N VAL A 55 0.68 11.03 2.23
CA VAL A 55 1.69 11.54 3.18
C VAL A 55 3.06 10.93 2.88
N SER A 56 3.14 9.63 2.61
CA SER A 56 4.41 8.97 2.26
C SER A 56 5.01 9.50 0.96
N GLN A 57 4.17 9.87 -0.01
CA GLN A 57 4.57 10.54 -1.24
C GLN A 57 5.06 11.97 -0.95
N HIS A 58 4.36 12.73 -0.12
CA HIS A 58 4.77 14.07 0.31
C HIS A 58 6.16 14.04 0.96
N MET A 59 6.40 13.11 1.89
CA MET A 59 7.72 12.94 2.52
C MET A 59 8.82 12.62 1.50
N SER A 60 8.50 11.80 0.49
CA SER A 60 9.45 11.47 -0.59
C SER A 60 9.75 12.70 -1.46
N LEU A 61 8.73 13.51 -1.74
CA LEU A 61 8.86 14.77 -2.46
C LEU A 61 9.76 15.76 -1.70
N CYS A 62 9.57 15.90 -0.38
CA CYS A 62 10.45 16.70 0.49
C CYS A 62 11.91 16.23 0.43
N ARG A 63 12.16 14.92 0.50
CA ARG A 63 13.51 14.35 0.36
C ARG A 63 14.13 14.64 -1.00
N HIS A 64 13.34 14.55 -2.08
CA HIS A 64 13.81 14.87 -3.43
C HIS A 64 14.21 16.34 -3.57
N TYR A 65 13.37 17.26 -3.09
CA TYR A 65 13.66 18.69 -3.10
C TYR A 65 14.99 19.03 -2.43
N VAL A 66 15.21 18.56 -1.21
CA VAL A 66 16.44 18.86 -0.47
C VAL A 66 17.68 18.23 -1.11
N ARG A 67 17.53 17.04 -1.71
CA ARG A 67 18.62 16.42 -2.47
C ARG A 67 18.99 17.22 -3.73
N GLU A 68 18.01 17.78 -4.42
CA GLU A 68 18.22 18.63 -5.60
C GLU A 68 18.84 19.97 -5.24
N LEU A 69 18.37 20.61 -4.16
CA LEU A 69 18.95 21.85 -3.66
C LEU A 69 20.41 21.65 -3.23
N ARG A 70 20.75 20.50 -2.63
CA ARG A 70 22.16 20.17 -2.35
C ARG A 70 22.98 20.02 -3.62
N ARG A 71 22.45 19.33 -4.64
CA ARG A 71 23.16 19.20 -5.93
C ARG A 71 23.37 20.55 -6.60
N SER A 72 22.39 21.45 -6.57
CA SER A 72 22.53 22.78 -7.17
C SER A 72 23.55 23.64 -6.43
N VAL A 73 23.60 23.58 -5.09
CA VAL A 73 24.61 24.27 -4.27
C VAL A 73 26.02 23.71 -4.52
N LEU A 74 26.19 22.39 -4.57
CA LEU A 74 27.48 21.74 -4.87
C LEU A 74 27.98 22.08 -6.29
N VAL A 75 27.08 22.14 -7.27
CA VAL A 75 27.44 22.52 -8.66
C VAL A 75 27.78 24.01 -8.77
N ALA A 76 27.16 24.87 -7.95
CA ALA A 76 27.44 26.30 -7.92
C ALA A 76 28.75 26.67 -7.19
N THR A 77 29.32 25.76 -6.38
CA THR A 77 30.55 26.02 -5.60
C THR A 77 31.66 24.98 -5.86
N PRO A 78 32.19 24.86 -7.10
CA PRO A 78 33.29 23.95 -7.39
C PRO A 78 34.65 24.38 -6.79
N GLU A 79 34.76 25.60 -6.22
CA GLU A 79 36.03 26.19 -5.78
C GLU A 79 36.31 26.12 -4.26
N LEU A 80 35.49 25.42 -3.47
CA LEU A 80 35.71 25.32 -2.02
C LEU A 80 36.47 24.06 -1.58
N GLU A 81 36.68 23.09 -2.48
CA GLU A 81 37.43 21.87 -2.20
C GLU A 81 38.94 22.13 -1.99
N LYS A 82 39.41 23.34 -2.30
CA LYS A 82 40.83 23.73 -2.18
C LYS A 82 41.13 24.70 -1.04
N ALA A 83 40.12 25.15 -0.30
CA ALA A 83 40.27 26.14 0.77
C ALA A 83 39.91 25.55 2.14
N GLU A 84 40.70 24.58 2.58
CA GLU A 84 40.82 24.21 4.00
C GLU A 84 41.44 25.40 4.77
N SER A 85 40.70 26.46 5.09
CA SER A 85 41.00 27.28 6.28
C SER A 85 39.98 28.38 6.56
N LYS A 86 39.53 28.36 7.82
CA LYS A 86 39.01 29.46 8.65
C LYS A 86 37.55 29.89 8.42
N GLY A 87 36.71 29.31 9.29
CA GLY A 87 35.79 30.08 10.14
C GLY A 87 34.41 30.36 9.54
N SER A 88 33.40 29.69 10.12
CA SER A 88 31.95 29.79 9.88
C SER A 88 31.34 28.90 8.79
N SER A 89 32.02 28.63 7.67
CA SER A 89 31.49 27.76 6.60
C SER A 89 31.70 26.25 6.81
N ALA A 90 32.61 25.87 7.71
CA ALA A 90 32.87 24.46 8.04
C ALA A 90 31.68 23.77 8.74
N ALA A 91 30.88 24.49 9.54
CA ALA A 91 29.72 23.90 10.23
C ALA A 91 28.55 23.60 9.27
N VAL A 92 28.42 24.37 8.19
CA VAL A 92 27.41 24.14 7.15
C VAL A 92 27.82 22.95 6.28
N LEU A 93 29.11 22.82 5.96
CA LEU A 93 29.67 21.69 5.24
C LEU A 93 29.65 20.39 6.06
N ASP A 94 29.97 20.45 7.35
CA ASP A 94 29.93 19.28 8.25
C ASP A 94 28.48 18.78 8.45
N ASN A 95 27.50 19.69 8.56
CA ASN A 95 26.07 19.34 8.52
C ASN A 95 25.62 18.80 7.14
N MET A 96 26.21 19.26 6.03
CA MET A 96 25.91 18.79 4.66
C MET A 96 26.55 17.43 4.35
N ASP A 97 27.76 17.16 4.81
CA ASP A 97 28.45 15.88 4.62
C ASP A 97 27.78 14.77 5.44
N THR A 98 27.33 15.06 6.65
CA THR A 98 26.53 14.12 7.48
C THR A 98 25.13 13.82 6.89
N MET A 99 24.69 14.57 5.88
CA MET A 99 23.44 14.37 5.13
C MET A 99 23.62 13.51 3.85
N GLY A 100 24.86 13.11 3.51
CA GLY A 100 25.19 12.30 2.33
C GLY A 100 24.64 10.88 2.35
N ASP A 101 24.34 10.38 3.54
CA ASP A 101 23.93 9.00 3.77
C ASP A 101 22.42 8.83 3.90
N ILE A 102 21.57 9.82 3.51
CA ILE A 102 20.11 9.62 3.52
C ILE A 102 19.73 8.58 2.45
N PRO A 103 19.37 7.35 2.83
CA PRO A 103 18.96 6.34 1.88
C PRO A 103 17.62 6.78 1.25
N LEU A 104 17.40 6.50 -0.04
CA LEU A 104 16.05 6.57 -0.62
C LEU A 104 15.23 5.37 -0.14
N VAL A 105 15.04 5.26 1.18
CA VAL A 105 14.21 4.22 1.76
C VAL A 105 12.79 4.75 1.89
N GLU A 106 11.86 3.84 1.59
CA GLU A 106 10.43 4.09 1.50
C GLU A 106 9.85 4.50 2.86
N ALA A 107 9.08 5.60 2.88
CA ALA A 107 8.63 6.26 4.11
C ALA A 107 7.73 5.35 4.97
N GLY A 108 8.30 4.68 5.97
CA GLY A 108 7.55 3.89 6.93
C GLY A 108 6.88 4.70 8.05
N PRO A 109 6.04 4.06 8.88
CA PRO A 109 5.53 4.66 10.11
C PRO A 109 6.63 4.76 11.16
N SER A 110 6.56 5.76 12.05
CA SER A 110 7.61 6.12 13.01
C SER A 110 7.97 5.00 13.96
N ASN A 111 7.02 4.13 14.30
CA ASN A 111 7.26 3.05 15.27
C ASN A 111 8.15 1.93 14.69
N THR A 112 8.09 1.66 13.38
CA THR A 112 9.03 0.75 12.69
C THR A 112 10.39 1.41 12.40
N ARG A 113 10.50 2.74 12.55
CA ARG A 113 11.78 3.47 12.37
C ARG A 113 12.70 3.37 13.57
N ASN A 114 12.21 2.89 14.72
CA ASN A 114 13.08 2.63 15.88
C ASN A 114 14.12 1.53 15.60
N ASP A 115 13.87 0.65 14.64
CA ASP A 115 14.84 -0.38 14.21
C ASP A 115 15.85 0.17 13.16
N LEU A 116 15.63 1.39 12.63
CA LEU A 116 16.48 2.07 11.63
C LEU A 116 16.75 3.52 12.07
N PRO A 117 17.63 3.75 13.07
CA PRO A 117 17.87 5.06 13.68
C PRO A 117 18.26 6.15 12.66
N ASP A 118 18.93 5.78 11.57
CA ASP A 118 19.38 6.70 10.52
C ASP A 118 18.21 7.41 9.79
N GLU A 119 17.02 6.80 9.71
CA GLU A 119 15.89 7.35 8.96
C GLU A 119 15.13 8.45 9.71
N LYS A 120 14.96 8.30 11.03
CA LYS A 120 14.27 9.30 11.85
C LYS A 120 15.12 10.57 11.95
N ASP A 121 16.43 10.38 12.14
CA ASP A 121 17.39 11.47 12.16
C ASP A 121 17.44 12.19 10.80
N ALA A 122 17.32 11.45 9.69
CA ALA A 122 17.26 12.03 8.35
C ALA A 122 16.05 12.94 8.13
N ASP A 123 14.84 12.50 8.51
CA ASP A 123 13.63 13.32 8.36
C ASP A 123 13.62 14.50 9.35
N GLN A 124 14.17 14.33 10.55
CA GLN A 124 14.30 15.46 11.49
C GLN A 124 15.24 16.54 10.98
N ARG A 125 16.38 16.11 10.40
CA ARG A 125 17.33 17.01 9.74
C ARG A 125 16.69 17.67 8.51
N LEU A 126 15.87 16.95 7.76
CA LEU A 126 15.13 17.46 6.61
C LEU A 126 14.11 18.53 7.01
N SER A 127 13.31 18.27 8.05
CA SER A 127 12.35 19.23 8.59
C SER A 127 13.05 20.48 9.13
N ALA A 128 14.16 20.34 9.86
CA ALA A 128 14.95 21.47 10.33
C ALA A 128 15.46 22.34 9.18
N PHE A 129 15.91 21.73 8.08
CA PHE A 129 16.38 22.43 6.89
C PHE A 129 15.26 23.21 6.18
N LEU A 130 14.10 22.58 5.95
CA LEU A 130 12.94 23.24 5.33
C LEU A 130 12.45 24.45 6.14
N ARG A 131 12.57 24.40 7.47
CA ARG A 131 12.25 25.54 8.36
C ARG A 131 13.22 26.71 8.19
N LEU A 132 14.51 26.43 8.06
CA LEU A 132 15.56 27.45 7.88
C LEU A 132 15.41 28.20 6.55
N ASP A 133 15.11 27.48 5.47
CA ASP A 133 14.89 28.08 4.14
C ASP A 133 13.58 28.90 4.08
N GLY A 134 12.65 28.69 5.02
CA GLY A 134 11.46 29.50 5.23
C GLY A 134 11.73 30.93 5.70
N HIS A 135 12.84 31.17 6.38
CA HIS A 135 13.15 32.48 6.97
C HIS A 135 14.10 33.34 6.12
N ASN A 136 14.75 32.75 5.10
CA ASN A 136 15.76 33.45 4.29
C ASN A 136 15.23 34.10 3.00
N THR A 137 13.95 33.97 2.67
CA THR A 137 13.39 34.63 1.48
C THR A 137 13.05 36.11 1.68
N ASN A 138 13.25 36.69 2.87
CA ASN A 138 12.93 38.09 3.17
C ASN A 138 14.12 38.95 3.68
N GLY A 139 15.38 38.55 3.49
CA GLY A 139 16.52 39.30 4.03
C GLY A 139 17.76 39.35 3.14
N ASN A 140 18.04 40.53 2.60
CA ASN A 140 19.35 41.05 2.18
C ASN A 140 20.00 40.44 0.92
N THR A 141 19.61 40.97 -0.24
CA THR A 141 20.60 41.28 -1.29
C THR A 141 21.49 42.41 -0.78
N THR A 142 22.67 42.08 -0.26
CA THR A 142 23.74 43.05 -0.06
C THR A 142 24.21 43.57 -1.41
N GLU A 143 23.80 44.79 -1.74
CA GLU A 143 24.31 45.60 -2.83
C GLU A 143 25.81 45.85 -2.62
N ALA A 144 26.64 45.18 -3.42
CA ALA A 144 28.02 45.61 -3.65
C ALA A 144 28.00 46.66 -4.77
N SER A 145 28.34 47.88 -4.38
CA SER A 145 28.47 49.06 -5.21
C SER A 145 29.48 48.86 -6.35
N HIS A 146 29.03 49.13 -7.57
CA HIS A 146 29.91 49.62 -8.63
C HIS A 146 29.21 50.72 -9.42
N GLU A 147 29.66 51.95 -9.18
CA GLU A 147 29.34 53.12 -9.96
C GLU A 147 29.87 52.98 -11.39
N THR A 148 29.04 53.21 -12.40
CA THR A 148 29.46 53.94 -13.59
C THR A 148 28.26 54.65 -14.22
N ASN A 149 28.35 55.99 -14.29
CA ASN A 149 27.42 56.86 -15.01
C ASN A 149 27.38 56.52 -16.51
N HIS A 150 26.20 56.59 -17.15
CA HIS A 150 25.86 57.61 -18.16
C HIS A 150 24.55 57.31 -18.92
N HIS A 151 23.71 58.36 -18.98
CA HIS A 151 22.75 58.77 -20.02
C HIS A 151 21.36 58.10 -20.21
N GLU A 152 20.35 58.92 -19.86
CA GLU A 152 19.00 59.11 -20.41
C GLU A 152 18.64 58.47 -21.78
N ARG A 153 17.51 57.75 -21.85
CA ARG A 153 16.30 58.18 -22.61
C ARG A 153 15.12 57.20 -22.49
N SER A 154 13.93 57.78 -22.52
CA SER A 154 12.59 57.19 -22.45
C SER A 154 12.18 56.23 -23.58
N ALA A 155 11.32 55.28 -23.17
CA ALA A 155 10.03 54.86 -23.74
C ALA A 155 9.90 54.01 -25.03
N SER A 156 8.92 53.10 -24.90
CA SER A 156 8.01 52.45 -25.86
C SER A 156 8.49 51.29 -26.74
N ASP A 157 7.90 50.13 -26.42
CA ASP A 157 7.15 49.18 -27.27
C ASP A 157 7.77 48.49 -28.51
N GLU A 158 7.25 47.27 -28.70
CA GLU A 158 7.23 46.41 -29.90
C GLU A 158 8.35 45.36 -30.12
N GLN A 159 7.95 44.12 -29.82
CA GLN A 159 7.84 42.98 -30.74
C GLN A 159 9.09 42.20 -31.20
N ALA A 160 9.09 40.93 -30.76
CA ALA A 160 9.46 39.70 -31.46
C ALA A 160 10.64 39.70 -32.44
N ARG A 161 11.67 38.91 -32.10
CA ARG A 161 12.46 38.16 -33.10
C ARG A 161 13.13 36.94 -32.48
N GLU A 162 12.78 35.78 -33.02
CA GLU A 162 13.49 34.51 -32.88
C GLU A 162 14.90 34.61 -33.48
N SER A 163 15.89 34.01 -32.80
CA SER A 163 16.97 33.30 -33.49
C SER A 163 17.57 32.21 -32.61
N SER A 164 17.71 31.05 -33.26
CA SER A 164 18.13 29.73 -32.86
C SER A 164 19.49 29.54 -32.16
N GLU A 165 19.51 28.41 -31.44
CA GLU A 165 20.57 27.40 -31.27
C GLU A 165 21.67 27.61 -30.20
N THR A 166 21.53 26.86 -29.10
CA THR A 166 22.55 25.88 -28.72
C THR A 166 21.88 24.64 -28.13
N ARG A 167 22.18 23.48 -28.72
CA ARG A 167 21.72 22.16 -28.32
C ARG A 167 22.58 21.67 -27.16
N ASP A 168 21.97 21.39 -26.01
CA ASP A 168 22.50 20.41 -25.06
C ASP A 168 21.44 19.34 -24.83
N ILE A 169 21.75 18.15 -25.31
CA ILE A 169 20.94 16.94 -25.18
C ILE A 169 21.30 16.32 -23.83
N SER A 170 20.57 16.70 -22.79
CA SER A 170 20.50 15.93 -21.53
C SER A 170 19.13 15.27 -21.46
N ASN A 171 19.07 14.00 -21.90
CA ASN A 171 17.91 13.15 -21.73
C ASN A 171 17.82 12.71 -20.25
N SER A 172 17.17 13.53 -19.44
CA SER A 172 16.48 13.12 -18.22
C SER A 172 15.31 14.08 -18.05
N PRO A 173 14.06 13.63 -17.82
CA PRO A 173 12.97 14.55 -17.52
C PRO A 173 13.35 15.27 -16.22
N GLY A 174 13.77 16.53 -16.34
CA GLY A 174 14.10 17.38 -15.20
C GLY A 174 12.81 17.79 -14.51
N HIS A 175 12.26 16.93 -13.65
CA HIS A 175 11.27 17.37 -12.68
C HIS A 175 12.03 18.02 -11.53
N THR A 176 12.51 19.25 -11.72
CA THR A 176 13.04 20.05 -10.62
C THR A 176 11.88 20.30 -9.67
N VAL A 177 11.91 19.70 -8.49
CA VAL A 177 10.86 19.89 -7.49
C VAL A 177 11.00 21.31 -6.96
N ALA A 178 9.95 22.12 -7.07
CA ALA A 178 9.94 23.45 -6.48
C ALA A 178 9.38 23.42 -5.07
N ARG A 179 9.73 24.41 -4.24
CA ARG A 179 9.12 24.56 -2.90
C ARG A 179 7.60 24.75 -2.96
N ALA A 180 7.11 25.38 -4.03
CA ALA A 180 5.67 25.50 -4.30
C ALA A 180 4.99 24.13 -4.46
N ASP A 181 5.68 23.13 -5.01
CA ASP A 181 5.14 21.77 -5.16
C ASP A 181 5.03 21.05 -3.80
N ILE A 182 5.98 21.32 -2.89
CA ILE A 182 5.92 20.80 -1.51
C ILE A 182 4.71 21.38 -0.78
N ARG A 183 4.53 22.70 -0.85
CA ARG A 183 3.38 23.39 -0.24
C ARG A 183 2.05 22.91 -0.82
N ALA A 184 1.94 22.87 -2.15
CA ALA A 184 0.74 22.37 -2.81
C ALA A 184 0.42 20.93 -2.41
N SER A 185 1.45 20.10 -2.20
CA SER A 185 1.27 18.74 -1.69
C SER A 185 0.77 18.72 -0.24
N ALA A 186 1.30 19.56 0.64
CA ALA A 186 0.87 19.65 2.05
C ALA A 186 -0.59 20.14 2.15
N GLU A 187 -0.93 21.22 1.44
CA GLU A 187 -2.29 21.76 1.34
C GLU A 187 -3.27 20.73 0.78
N LYS A 188 -2.89 20.00 -0.28
CA LYS A 188 -3.72 18.94 -0.85
C LYS A 188 -4.04 17.85 0.18
N VAL A 189 -3.03 17.36 0.92
CA VAL A 189 -3.25 16.35 1.96
C VAL A 189 -4.18 16.88 3.06
N LEU A 190 -3.98 18.13 3.49
CA LEU A 190 -4.82 18.78 4.49
C LEU A 190 -6.29 18.88 4.03
N TYR A 191 -6.52 19.48 2.86
CA TYR A 191 -7.88 19.76 2.37
C TYR A 191 -8.64 18.51 1.91
N THR A 192 -7.95 17.46 1.47
CA THR A 192 -8.62 16.22 1.03
C THR A 192 -9.03 15.33 2.20
N TYR A 193 -8.24 15.25 3.27
CA TYR A 193 -8.42 14.24 4.32
C TYR A 193 -8.67 14.79 5.73
N LEU A 194 -8.18 15.98 6.06
CA LEU A 194 -8.13 16.46 7.45
C LEU A 194 -9.09 17.61 7.74
N LEU A 195 -9.49 18.38 6.72
CA LEU A 195 -10.42 19.49 6.92
C LEU A 195 -11.83 18.97 7.24
N PRO A 196 -12.54 19.56 8.23
CA PRO A 196 -13.91 19.18 8.53
C PRO A 196 -14.84 19.33 7.32
N GLY A 197 -15.54 18.26 6.94
CA GLY A 197 -16.40 18.25 5.75
C GLY A 197 -15.66 18.02 4.43
N ALA A 198 -14.40 17.59 4.46
CA ALA A 198 -13.67 17.15 3.28
C ALA A 198 -14.32 15.93 2.62
N GLU A 199 -14.14 15.78 1.30
CA GLU A 199 -14.73 14.68 0.54
C GLU A 199 -14.28 13.28 1.02
N ARG A 200 -13.07 13.20 1.58
CA ARG A 200 -12.44 11.97 2.08
C ARG A 200 -11.95 12.15 3.51
N GLU A 201 -12.76 12.82 4.33
CA GLU A 201 -12.44 13.09 5.74
C GLU A 201 -12.16 11.78 6.51
N ILE A 202 -10.97 11.68 7.11
CA ILE A 202 -10.58 10.56 7.96
C ILE A 202 -10.86 10.87 9.43
N VAL A 203 -11.22 9.85 10.21
CA VAL A 203 -11.54 10.03 11.63
C VAL A 203 -10.27 9.96 12.46
N LEU A 204 -9.83 11.12 12.95
CA LEU A 204 -8.68 11.30 13.82
C LEU A 204 -9.11 12.02 15.11
N PRO A 205 -8.31 11.95 16.20
CA PRO A 205 -8.56 12.76 17.38
C PRO A 205 -8.51 14.27 17.06
N ASP A 206 -9.50 15.02 17.52
CA ASP A 206 -9.66 16.47 17.22
C ASP A 206 -8.43 17.30 17.58
N GLU A 207 -7.74 16.96 18.67
CA GLU A 207 -6.50 17.63 19.09
C GLU A 207 -5.39 17.49 18.04
N MET A 208 -5.30 16.34 17.37
CA MET A 208 -4.28 16.08 16.35
C MET A 208 -4.60 16.87 15.07
N VAL A 209 -5.87 16.86 14.65
CA VAL A 209 -6.32 17.57 13.44
C VAL A 209 -6.14 19.08 13.61
N SER A 210 -6.62 19.64 14.72
CA SER A 210 -6.47 21.07 15.01
C SER A 210 -5.01 21.51 15.09
N THR A 211 -4.13 20.67 15.66
CA THR A 211 -2.69 20.94 15.66
C THR A 211 -2.14 20.99 14.23
N ILE A 212 -2.47 20.02 13.37
CA ILE A 212 -1.99 19.99 11.99
C ILE A 212 -2.53 21.18 11.18
N ILE A 213 -3.80 21.54 11.35
CA ILE A 213 -4.41 22.72 10.69
C ILE A 213 -3.63 23.99 11.06
N ASN A 214 -3.41 24.24 12.36
CA ASN A 214 -2.68 25.43 12.79
C ASN A 214 -1.23 25.44 12.27
N LEU A 215 -0.55 24.29 12.26
CA LEU A 215 0.83 24.19 11.76
C LEU A 215 0.92 24.45 10.25
N VAL A 216 -0.05 24.00 9.45
CA VAL A 216 -0.02 24.15 7.99
C VAL A 216 -0.58 25.51 7.55
N GLU A 217 -1.72 25.94 8.09
CA GLU A 217 -2.41 27.18 7.67
C GLU A 217 -1.82 28.45 8.31
N ASP A 218 -1.59 28.45 9.63
CA ASP A 218 -1.12 29.65 10.35
C ASP A 218 0.41 29.77 10.30
N ASP A 219 1.13 28.67 10.57
CA ASP A 219 2.60 28.66 10.60
C ASP A 219 3.22 28.44 9.21
N GLY A 220 2.43 28.09 8.20
CA GLY A 220 2.90 27.85 6.83
C GLY A 220 3.92 26.70 6.72
N ARG A 221 3.80 25.68 7.59
CA ARG A 221 4.75 24.58 7.65
C ARG A 221 4.43 23.50 6.62
N ASP A 222 5.35 23.36 5.68
CA ASP A 222 5.29 22.36 4.59
C ASP A 222 6.21 21.14 4.86
N ASP A 223 6.67 20.95 6.11
CA ASP A 223 7.69 19.95 6.47
C ASP A 223 7.09 18.58 6.83
N PRO A 224 7.77 17.45 6.51
CA PRO A 224 7.20 16.12 6.64
C PRO A 224 6.80 15.73 8.06
N GLU A 225 7.49 16.25 9.08
CA GLU A 225 7.17 16.00 10.51
C GLU A 225 5.76 16.45 10.90
N VAL A 226 5.16 17.41 10.18
CA VAL A 226 3.82 17.92 10.51
C VAL A 226 2.77 16.79 10.47
N PHE A 227 2.95 15.83 9.57
CA PHE A 227 2.01 14.73 9.38
C PHE A 227 2.39 13.44 10.12
N ASP A 228 3.54 13.38 10.80
CA ASP A 228 4.01 12.16 11.48
C ASP A 228 3.01 11.61 12.52
N PRO A 229 2.43 12.42 13.42
CA PRO A 229 1.48 11.91 14.41
C PRO A 229 0.22 11.30 13.77
N ALA A 230 -0.29 11.92 12.71
CA ALA A 230 -1.46 11.43 11.99
C ALA A 230 -1.13 10.18 11.18
N LYS A 231 0.02 10.15 10.51
CA LYS A 231 0.49 8.99 9.75
C LYS A 231 0.63 7.76 10.64
N ASP A 232 1.20 7.91 11.84
CA ASP A 232 1.35 6.82 12.80
C ASP A 232 0.03 6.32 13.34
N TYR A 233 -0.86 7.25 13.70
CA TYR A 233 -2.19 6.89 14.16
C TYR A 233 -2.94 6.08 13.10
N VAL A 234 -2.92 6.54 11.85
CA VAL A 234 -3.57 5.86 10.73
C VAL A 234 -2.94 4.49 10.48
N PHE A 235 -1.61 4.38 10.54
CA PHE A 235 -0.93 3.09 10.43
C PHE A 235 -1.38 2.12 11.53
N GLN A 236 -1.40 2.57 12.79
CA GLN A 236 -1.81 1.75 13.92
C GLN A 236 -3.29 1.35 13.84
N ALA A 237 -4.16 2.27 13.40
CA ALA A 237 -5.58 1.99 13.19
C ALA A 237 -5.77 0.93 12.09
N MET A 238 -5.09 1.07 10.95
CA MET A 238 -5.12 0.06 9.88
C MET A 238 -4.57 -1.29 10.34
N GLU A 239 -3.46 -1.30 11.10
CA GLU A 239 -2.83 -2.52 11.62
C GLU A 239 -3.73 -3.26 12.63
N ARG A 240 -4.45 -2.52 13.45
CA ARG A 240 -5.34 -3.08 14.46
C ARG A 240 -6.66 -3.57 13.85
N ASP A 241 -7.28 -2.76 13.00
CA ASP A 241 -8.70 -2.94 12.64
C ASP A 241 -8.87 -3.65 11.29
N ALA A 242 -8.06 -3.31 10.29
CA ALA A 242 -8.22 -3.84 8.92
C ALA A 242 -7.27 -5.00 8.60
N PHE A 243 -6.02 -4.91 9.03
CA PHE A 243 -4.96 -5.83 8.63
C PHE A 243 -5.20 -7.30 9.06
N PRO A 244 -5.70 -7.61 10.27
CA PRO A 244 -5.98 -8.98 10.66
C PRO A 244 -7.08 -9.61 9.77
N GLY A 245 -8.10 -8.82 9.44
CA GLY A 245 -9.18 -9.24 8.53
C GLY A 245 -8.68 -9.46 7.10
N PHE A 246 -7.77 -8.62 6.62
CA PHE A 246 -7.12 -8.78 5.32
C PHE A 246 -6.34 -10.09 5.23
N LEU A 247 -5.49 -10.38 6.22
CA LEU A 247 -4.75 -11.64 6.27
C LEU A 247 -5.69 -12.85 6.36
N GLN A 248 -6.78 -12.74 7.13
CA GLN A 248 -7.78 -13.80 7.20
C GLN A 248 -8.47 -14.03 5.85
N ALA A 249 -8.75 -12.97 5.09
CA ALA A 249 -9.41 -13.07 3.79
C ALA A 249 -8.49 -13.57 2.68
N LYS A 250 -7.23 -13.11 2.63
CA LYS A 250 -6.32 -13.32 1.50
C LYS A 250 -5.17 -14.30 1.77
N ALA A 251 -4.67 -14.40 3.01
CA ALA A 251 -3.63 -15.36 3.37
C ALA A 251 -4.21 -16.70 3.83
N LEU A 252 -5.37 -16.67 4.50
CA LEU A 252 -6.08 -17.84 5.01
C LEU A 252 -7.28 -18.25 4.14
N GLY A 253 -7.79 -17.37 3.29
CA GLY A 253 -8.84 -17.67 2.32
C GLY A 253 -8.33 -17.46 0.91
N ASN A 254 -9.04 -18.02 -0.06
CA ASN A 254 -8.80 -17.78 -1.48
C ASN A 254 -10.08 -17.34 -2.22
N LEU A 255 -11.15 -17.05 -1.49
CA LEU A 255 -12.46 -16.70 -2.03
C LEU A 255 -12.88 -15.31 -1.58
N VAL A 256 -13.58 -14.61 -2.47
CA VAL A 256 -14.19 -13.31 -2.20
C VAL A 256 -15.54 -13.51 -1.47
N PRO A 257 -15.96 -12.61 -0.56
CA PRO A 257 -17.22 -12.75 0.17
C PRO A 257 -18.44 -13.00 -0.72
N LEU A 258 -18.53 -12.35 -1.88
CA LEU A 258 -19.63 -12.56 -2.84
C LEU A 258 -19.67 -14.01 -3.35
N SER A 259 -18.53 -14.56 -3.75
CA SER A 259 -18.42 -15.93 -4.24
C SER A 259 -18.74 -16.96 -3.17
N ILE A 260 -18.41 -16.68 -1.90
CA ILE A 260 -18.77 -17.52 -0.76
C ILE A 260 -20.30 -17.64 -0.62
N VAL A 261 -21.04 -16.55 -0.79
CA VAL A 261 -22.52 -16.55 -0.71
C VAL A 261 -23.15 -17.28 -1.89
N PHE A 262 -22.66 -17.05 -3.12
CA PHE A 262 -23.16 -17.79 -4.29
C PHE A 262 -22.93 -19.29 -4.17
N ARG A 263 -21.75 -19.70 -3.68
CA ARG A 263 -21.42 -21.09 -3.42
C ARG A 263 -22.35 -21.69 -2.37
N LEU A 264 -22.62 -20.97 -1.27
CA LEU A 264 -23.58 -21.42 -0.26
C LEU A 264 -24.98 -21.64 -0.86
N ALA A 265 -25.48 -20.69 -1.66
CA ALA A 265 -26.78 -20.82 -2.30
C ALA A 265 -26.86 -22.07 -3.20
N PHE A 266 -25.83 -22.29 -4.02
CA PHE A 266 -25.73 -23.48 -4.86
C PHE A 266 -25.61 -24.77 -4.03
N ALA A 267 -24.89 -24.72 -2.91
CA ALA A 267 -24.77 -25.84 -1.98
C ALA A 267 -26.14 -26.24 -1.42
N LEU A 268 -26.93 -25.27 -0.95
CA LEU A 268 -28.25 -25.51 -0.38
C LEU A 268 -29.24 -26.07 -1.40
N ILE A 269 -29.23 -25.57 -2.63
CA ILE A 269 -30.05 -26.10 -3.73
C ILE A 269 -29.65 -27.55 -4.04
N SER A 270 -28.35 -27.82 -4.17
CA SER A 270 -27.85 -29.17 -4.45
C SER A 270 -28.11 -30.13 -3.28
N PHE A 271 -28.05 -29.64 -2.05
CA PHE A 271 -28.33 -30.44 -0.85
C PHE A 271 -29.81 -30.80 -0.75
N GLY A 272 -30.70 -29.84 -1.02
CA GLY A 272 -32.14 -30.08 -1.12
C GLY A 272 -32.48 -31.10 -2.21
N GLY A 273 -31.89 -30.95 -3.41
CA GLY A 273 -32.05 -31.93 -4.49
C GLY A 273 -31.49 -33.31 -4.14
N GLY A 274 -30.36 -33.36 -3.42
CA GLY A 274 -29.75 -34.60 -2.92
C GLY A 274 -30.66 -35.36 -1.97
N PHE A 275 -31.20 -34.67 -0.95
CA PHE A 275 -32.17 -35.29 -0.04
C PHE A 275 -33.47 -35.69 -0.73
N TRP A 276 -34.01 -34.84 -1.60
CA TRP A 276 -35.21 -35.16 -2.35
C TRP A 276 -35.04 -36.43 -3.18
N GLY A 277 -33.93 -36.53 -3.93
CA GLY A 277 -33.56 -37.74 -4.69
C GLY A 277 -33.32 -38.96 -3.79
N ALA A 278 -32.67 -38.75 -2.64
CA ALA A 278 -32.43 -39.81 -1.66
C ALA A 278 -33.74 -40.38 -1.09
N PHE A 279 -34.67 -39.54 -0.64
CA PHE A 279 -35.97 -39.97 -0.16
C PHE A 279 -36.79 -40.64 -1.26
N TYR A 280 -36.76 -40.12 -2.50
CA TYR A 280 -37.44 -40.74 -3.64
C TYR A 280 -37.00 -42.20 -3.86
N VAL A 281 -35.68 -42.46 -3.80
CA VAL A 281 -35.09 -43.79 -3.99
C VAL A 281 -35.31 -44.72 -2.79
N VAL A 282 -35.45 -44.17 -1.58
CA VAL A 282 -35.80 -44.96 -0.38
C VAL A 282 -37.26 -45.40 -0.43
N LEU A 283 -38.18 -44.51 -0.82
CA LEU A 283 -39.62 -44.80 -0.87
C LEU A 283 -40.05 -45.62 -2.10
N ARG A 284 -39.29 -45.56 -3.20
CA ARG A 284 -39.52 -46.40 -4.38
C ARG A 284 -38.40 -47.43 -4.50
N PRO A 285 -38.66 -48.74 -4.37
CA PRO A 285 -37.63 -49.76 -4.48
C PRO A 285 -37.03 -49.79 -5.89
N LYS A 286 -35.96 -49.01 -6.08
CA LYS A 286 -35.15 -48.95 -7.30
C LYS A 286 -33.87 -49.77 -7.13
N PRO A 287 -33.34 -50.38 -8.21
CA PRO A 287 -32.11 -51.15 -8.19
C PRO A 287 -30.90 -50.29 -7.78
N ARG A 288 -29.87 -50.95 -7.21
CA ARG A 288 -28.70 -50.30 -6.59
C ARG A 288 -27.96 -49.32 -7.51
N HIS A 289 -27.88 -49.60 -8.81
CA HIS A 289 -27.21 -48.72 -9.77
C HIS A 289 -27.88 -47.35 -9.91
N ILE A 290 -29.21 -47.26 -9.76
CA ILE A 290 -29.93 -45.98 -9.78
C ILE A 290 -29.65 -45.20 -8.49
N ARG A 291 -29.50 -45.91 -7.37
CA ARG A 291 -29.18 -45.29 -6.07
C ARG A 291 -27.80 -44.62 -6.06
N CYS A 292 -26.84 -45.15 -6.81
CA CYS A 292 -25.50 -44.56 -6.91
C CYS A 292 -25.49 -43.14 -7.51
N TRP A 293 -26.52 -42.75 -8.27
CA TRP A 293 -26.61 -41.38 -8.82
C TRP A 293 -26.81 -40.30 -7.74
N ILE A 294 -27.23 -40.69 -6.53
CA ILE A 294 -27.37 -39.78 -5.37
C ILE A 294 -25.99 -39.27 -4.88
N ILE A 295 -24.90 -39.97 -5.22
CA ILE A 295 -23.54 -39.55 -4.86
C ILE A 295 -23.23 -38.16 -5.44
N LEU A 296 -23.65 -37.89 -6.68
CA LEU A 296 -23.34 -36.65 -7.38
C LEU A 296 -23.87 -35.41 -6.63
N PRO A 297 -25.18 -35.27 -6.34
CA PRO A 297 -25.68 -34.10 -5.64
C PRO A 297 -25.12 -33.96 -4.22
N PHE A 298 -24.81 -35.07 -3.51
CA PHE A 298 -24.17 -34.98 -2.20
C PHE A 298 -22.71 -34.54 -2.27
N VAL A 299 -21.92 -35.05 -3.23
CA VAL A 299 -20.53 -34.60 -3.43
C VAL A 299 -20.50 -33.11 -3.75
N VAL A 300 -21.37 -32.66 -4.67
CA VAL A 300 -21.46 -31.25 -5.05
C VAL A 300 -21.90 -30.39 -3.87
N ALA A 301 -22.96 -30.78 -3.14
CA ALA A 301 -23.42 -30.04 -1.98
C ALA A 301 -22.35 -29.94 -0.87
N VAL A 302 -21.74 -31.06 -0.50
CA VAL A 302 -20.71 -31.11 0.54
C VAL A 302 -19.49 -30.30 0.15
N TYR A 303 -19.06 -30.37 -1.11
CA TYR A 303 -17.97 -29.55 -1.63
C TYR A 303 -18.25 -28.07 -1.38
N PHE A 304 -19.40 -27.56 -1.81
CA PHE A 304 -19.72 -26.15 -1.67
C PHE A 304 -19.96 -25.72 -0.22
N ILE A 305 -20.61 -26.54 0.62
CA ILE A 305 -20.79 -26.28 2.06
C ILE A 305 -19.43 -26.14 2.74
N ILE A 306 -18.49 -27.01 2.43
CA ILE A 306 -17.16 -26.98 3.02
C ILE A 306 -16.35 -25.79 2.51
N THR A 307 -16.47 -25.45 1.23
CA THR A 307 -15.82 -24.24 0.70
C THR A 307 -16.34 -22.97 1.40
N TYR A 308 -17.65 -22.94 1.73
CA TYR A 308 -18.26 -21.88 2.51
C TYR A 308 -17.72 -21.85 3.95
N GLN A 309 -17.75 -22.99 4.65
CA GLN A 309 -17.36 -23.09 6.05
C GLN A 309 -15.90 -22.67 6.30
N TYR A 310 -15.00 -23.06 5.40
CA TYR A 310 -13.58 -22.76 5.52
C TYR A 310 -13.13 -21.51 4.76
N LYS A 311 -14.04 -20.82 4.07
CA LYS A 311 -13.78 -19.68 3.17
C LYS A 311 -12.64 -19.97 2.17
N LEU A 312 -12.56 -21.22 1.73
CA LEU A 312 -11.45 -21.77 0.97
C LEU A 312 -11.99 -22.73 -0.10
N ASP A 313 -11.67 -22.48 -1.36
CA ASP A 313 -11.80 -23.43 -2.46
C ASP A 313 -10.57 -24.35 -2.49
N PRO A 314 -10.71 -25.65 -2.13
CA PRO A 314 -9.57 -26.57 -2.07
C PRO A 314 -8.94 -26.82 -3.44
N VAL A 315 -9.74 -26.89 -4.50
CA VAL A 315 -9.26 -27.22 -5.86
C VAL A 315 -8.45 -26.04 -6.41
N MET A 316 -9.00 -24.83 -6.34
CA MET A 316 -8.33 -23.64 -6.85
C MET A 316 -7.05 -23.33 -6.06
N ALA A 317 -7.08 -23.51 -4.74
CA ALA A 317 -5.90 -23.34 -3.91
C ALA A 317 -4.78 -24.34 -4.29
N LEU A 318 -5.11 -25.61 -4.53
CA LEU A 318 -4.13 -26.63 -4.94
C LEU A 318 -3.54 -26.34 -6.34
N LEU A 319 -4.36 -25.79 -7.25
CA LEU A 319 -3.89 -25.30 -8.55
C LEU A 319 -3.03 -24.03 -8.44
N GLY A 320 -2.98 -23.40 -7.26
CA GLY A 320 -2.19 -22.20 -7.01
C GLY A 320 -2.89 -20.90 -7.42
N TYR A 321 -4.22 -20.89 -7.50
CA TYR A 321 -5.02 -19.71 -7.80
C TYR A 321 -5.81 -19.23 -6.58
N SER A 322 -5.90 -17.91 -6.47
CA SER A 322 -6.75 -17.22 -5.51
C SER A 322 -7.68 -16.26 -6.23
N GLU A 323 -8.89 -16.13 -5.74
CA GLU A 323 -9.86 -15.17 -6.26
C GLU A 323 -9.47 -13.74 -5.81
N TYR A 324 -9.31 -12.88 -6.80
CA TYR A 324 -8.85 -11.52 -6.65
C TYR A 324 -10.04 -10.57 -6.42
N THR A 325 -10.94 -10.54 -7.40
CA THR A 325 -12.30 -9.96 -7.38
C THR A 325 -13.29 -11.05 -7.80
N PHE A 326 -14.60 -10.80 -7.69
CA PHE A 326 -15.61 -11.78 -8.11
C PHE A 326 -15.32 -12.32 -9.52
N MET A 327 -15.10 -13.63 -9.63
CA MET A 327 -14.79 -14.34 -10.89
C MET A 327 -13.50 -13.92 -11.61
N ASN A 328 -12.58 -13.23 -10.93
CA ASN A 328 -11.25 -12.94 -11.45
C ASN A 328 -10.19 -13.64 -10.60
N TRP A 329 -9.35 -14.46 -11.24
CA TRP A 329 -8.38 -15.29 -10.53
C TRP A 329 -6.97 -14.78 -10.74
N ALA A 330 -6.21 -14.71 -9.65
CA ALA A 330 -4.80 -14.36 -9.65
C ALA A 330 -3.96 -15.55 -9.16
N PRO A 331 -2.76 -15.76 -9.72
CA PRO A 331 -1.84 -16.78 -9.23
C PRO A 331 -1.30 -16.38 -7.85
N ILE A 332 -1.19 -17.35 -6.94
CA ILE A 332 -0.57 -17.20 -5.62
C ILE A 332 0.94 -17.22 -5.81
N ARG A 333 1.56 -16.05 -5.75
CA ARG A 333 3.01 -15.85 -5.92
C ARG A 333 3.76 -15.95 -4.59
N GLU A 334 3.12 -15.54 -3.50
CA GLU A 334 3.70 -15.59 -2.17
C GLU A 334 3.92 -17.05 -1.71
N PRO A 335 5.17 -17.51 -1.52
CA PRO A 335 5.47 -18.94 -1.32
C PRO A 335 4.97 -19.47 0.02
N TYR A 336 5.03 -18.66 1.08
CA TYR A 336 4.54 -19.04 2.41
C TYR A 336 3.01 -19.25 2.39
N VAL A 337 2.29 -18.30 1.81
CA VAL A 337 0.82 -18.37 1.65
C VAL A 337 0.43 -19.57 0.80
N ARG A 338 1.16 -19.87 -0.28
CA ARG A 338 0.91 -21.07 -1.10
C ARG A 338 1.05 -22.37 -0.31
N LYS A 339 2.11 -22.52 0.48
CA LYS A 339 2.31 -23.71 1.35
C LYS A 339 1.18 -23.85 2.37
N LEU A 340 0.79 -22.73 3.00
CA LEU A 340 -0.26 -22.69 4.00
C LEU A 340 -1.63 -23.07 3.42
N LEU A 341 -2.00 -22.48 2.28
CA LEU A 341 -3.26 -22.78 1.59
C LEU A 341 -3.29 -24.22 1.11
N ASN A 342 -2.21 -24.74 0.51
CA ASN A 342 -2.15 -26.14 0.08
C ASN A 342 -2.38 -27.11 1.24
N LYS A 343 -1.71 -26.90 2.39
CA LYS A 343 -1.88 -27.74 3.58
C LYS A 343 -3.32 -27.72 4.10
N ARG A 344 -3.96 -26.55 4.11
CA ARG A 344 -5.36 -26.43 4.54
C ARG A 344 -6.30 -27.07 3.54
N SER A 345 -6.11 -26.83 2.24
CA SER A 345 -6.91 -27.39 1.16
C SER A 345 -6.89 -28.91 1.17
N THR A 346 -5.74 -29.55 1.40
CA THR A 346 -5.69 -31.01 1.53
C THR A 346 -6.54 -31.50 2.69
N SER A 347 -6.43 -30.88 3.88
CA SER A 347 -7.23 -31.28 5.05
C SER A 347 -8.72 -31.08 4.81
N VAL A 348 -9.10 -29.96 4.22
CA VAL A 348 -10.49 -29.61 3.90
C VAL A 348 -11.09 -30.58 2.89
N LEU A 349 -10.32 -30.98 1.86
CA LEU A 349 -10.74 -31.96 0.86
C LEU A 349 -10.94 -33.35 1.47
N PHE A 350 -10.05 -33.78 2.38
CA PHE A 350 -10.22 -35.05 3.11
C PHE A 350 -11.50 -35.05 3.96
N ILE A 351 -11.75 -33.97 4.72
CA ILE A 351 -12.97 -33.83 5.51
C ILE A 351 -14.21 -33.88 4.61
N GLY A 352 -14.17 -33.21 3.46
CA GLY A 352 -15.29 -33.23 2.51
C GLY A 352 -15.55 -34.56 1.85
N ALA A 353 -14.49 -35.27 1.44
CA ALA A 353 -14.61 -36.61 0.92
C ALA A 353 -15.23 -37.56 1.96
N PHE A 354 -14.81 -37.45 3.22
CA PHE A 354 -15.36 -38.26 4.31
C PHE A 354 -16.86 -37.99 4.54
N ILE A 355 -17.27 -36.72 4.62
CA ILE A 355 -18.68 -36.35 4.82
C ILE A 355 -19.54 -36.78 3.63
N ALA A 356 -19.08 -36.54 2.39
CA ALA A 356 -19.80 -36.94 1.19
C ALA A 356 -19.95 -38.47 1.10
N ALA A 357 -18.91 -39.22 1.46
CA ALA A 357 -18.95 -40.68 1.51
C ALA A 357 -19.94 -41.16 2.58
N ALA A 358 -19.90 -40.60 3.79
CA ALA A 358 -20.79 -40.98 4.89
C ALA A 358 -22.27 -40.75 4.53
N LEU A 359 -22.61 -39.58 3.96
CA LEU A 359 -23.97 -39.27 3.49
C LEU A 359 -24.41 -40.22 2.37
N SER A 360 -23.53 -40.48 1.41
CA SER A 360 -23.83 -41.38 0.29
C SER A 360 -24.07 -42.82 0.75
N VAL A 361 -23.21 -43.35 1.63
CA VAL A 361 -23.32 -44.70 2.20
C VAL A 361 -24.65 -44.85 2.95
N LEU A 362 -25.01 -43.87 3.78
CA LEU A 362 -26.26 -43.90 4.53
C LEU A 362 -27.46 -44.12 3.59
N PHE A 363 -27.59 -43.31 2.53
CA PHE A 363 -28.76 -43.40 1.65
C PHE A 363 -28.72 -44.55 0.63
N ILE A 364 -27.54 -45.05 0.27
CA ILE A 364 -27.41 -46.21 -0.64
C ILE A 364 -27.79 -47.51 0.07
N PHE A 365 -27.34 -47.69 1.32
CA PHE A 365 -27.51 -48.94 2.07
C PHE A 365 -28.82 -49.02 2.87
N VAL A 366 -29.53 -47.92 3.09
CA VAL A 366 -30.85 -47.97 3.72
C VAL A 366 -31.82 -48.82 2.88
N PRO A 367 -32.41 -49.88 3.46
CA PRO A 367 -33.37 -50.72 2.75
C PRO A 367 -34.61 -49.89 2.38
N GLY A 368 -35.07 -50.03 1.14
CA GLY A 368 -36.25 -49.30 0.68
C GLY A 368 -37.50 -49.87 1.33
N THR A 369 -38.32 -49.01 1.93
CA THR A 369 -39.63 -49.38 2.47
C THR A 369 -40.70 -48.98 1.45
N SER A 370 -41.47 -49.93 0.96
CA SER A 370 -42.69 -49.63 0.22
C SER A 370 -43.75 -49.15 1.22
N LEU A 371 -44.07 -47.86 1.20
CA LEU A 371 -45.29 -47.32 1.81
C LEU A 371 -46.44 -47.39 0.81
#